data_AF-A0AAV2ZE06-F1
#
_entry.id   AF-A0AAV2ZE06-F1
#
_cell.length_a   1.000
_cell.length_b   1.000
_cell.length_c   1.000
_cell.angle_alpha   90.00
_cell.angle_beta   90.00
_cell.angle_gamma   90.00
#
_symmetry.space_group_name_H-M   'P 1'
#
loop_
_entity.id
_entity.type
_entity.pdbx_description
1 polymer ?
#
loop_
_entity_poly.entity_id
_entity_poly.type
_entity_poly.pdbx_seq_one_letter_code
_entity_poly.pdbx_strand_id
1 'polypeptide(L)'
;MASDGTVVFPPEFRSIEEDFVERKMAINNSINEILSNDATSANAVRMAQADVVEAQRCMKMMSIEVRGKQPALRKAMQSKINLYRDELQGLLRDLERAQLMAREMKATSRSIDSDSQYNRITNNTNRFLKSSKTLESSRKLVAETEEIGTLDSCSCAPISPAAHSHVLTPGISVLDSLSQQRESLLSAHEKVRETKSLTGDARRILQRMTRRVLTNTIVLYTVIAILSISICYVLYHDFIKPAAALAS
;
A
#
# COMPACT_ATOMS: atom_id res chain seq x y z
N MET A 1 -17.32 -9.22 52.05
CA MET A 1 -15.98 -9.14 51.42
C MET A 1 -16.17 -9.52 49.96
N ALA A 2 -16.27 -8.52 49.08
CA ALA A 2 -16.38 -8.77 47.64
C ALA A 2 -14.99 -9.16 47.13
N SER A 3 -14.82 -10.42 46.72
CA SER A 3 -13.65 -10.84 45.95
C SER A 3 -13.63 -10.02 44.67
N ASP A 4 -12.66 -9.12 44.53
CA ASP A 4 -12.40 -8.42 43.28
C ASP A 4 -12.24 -9.47 42.18
N GLY A 5 -13.27 -9.58 41.33
CA GLY A 5 -13.44 -10.62 40.33
C GLY A 5 -12.55 -10.38 39.11
N THR A 6 -11.30 -9.98 39.33
CA THR A 6 -10.32 -9.80 38.28
C THR A 6 -10.03 -11.15 37.64
N VAL A 7 -10.52 -11.32 36.41
CA VAL A 7 -10.30 -12.52 35.63
C VAL A 7 -8.81 -12.58 35.27
N VAL A 8 -8.04 -13.36 36.02
CA VAL A 8 -6.62 -13.57 35.77
C VAL A 8 -6.44 -14.51 34.58
N PHE A 9 -5.70 -14.06 33.57
CA PHE A 9 -5.42 -14.88 32.40
C PHE A 9 -4.35 -15.94 32.68
N PRO A 10 -4.51 -17.18 32.16
CA PRO A 10 -3.50 -18.22 32.25
C PRO A 10 -2.13 -17.76 31.71
N PRO A 11 -1.01 -18.25 32.27
CA PRO A 11 0.33 -17.87 31.81
C PRO A 11 0.58 -18.25 30.34
N GLU A 12 0.07 -19.41 29.90
CA GLU A 12 0.15 -19.86 28.51
C GLU A 12 -0.50 -18.86 27.55
N PHE A 13 -1.69 -18.36 27.90
CA PHE A 13 -2.37 -17.33 27.11
C PHE A 13 -1.59 -16.02 27.08
N ARG A 14 -1.01 -15.61 28.22
CA ARG A 14 -0.22 -14.38 28.32
C ARG A 14 1.06 -14.42 27.50
N SER A 15 1.75 -15.56 27.45
CA SER A 15 2.93 -15.73 26.61
C SER A 15 2.58 -15.60 25.12
N ILE A 16 1.47 -16.19 24.67
CA ILE A 16 1.02 -16.06 23.27
C ILE A 16 0.55 -14.61 22.98
N GLU A 17 -0.03 -13.93 23.98
CA GLU A 17 -0.39 -12.51 23.89
C GLU A 17 0.86 -11.63 23.70
N GLU A 18 1.91 -11.88 24.46
CA GLU A 18 3.20 -11.19 24.34
C GLU A 18 3.80 -11.38 22.94
N ASP A 19 3.87 -12.62 22.45
CA ASP A 19 4.33 -12.93 21.09
C ASP A 19 3.49 -12.17 20.03
N PHE A 20 2.17 -12.10 20.22
CA PHE A 20 1.31 -11.34 19.31
C PHE A 20 1.62 -9.84 19.34
N VAL A 21 1.84 -9.26 20.52
CA VAL A 21 2.16 -7.85 20.69
C VAL A 21 3.50 -7.51 20.04
N GLU A 22 4.50 -8.38 20.17
CA GLU A 22 5.78 -8.22 19.48
C GLU A 22 5.60 -8.20 17.95
N ARG A 23 4.88 -9.18 17.40
CA ARG A 23 4.57 -9.21 15.96
C ARG A 23 3.78 -7.99 15.51
N LYS A 24 2.86 -7.50 16.34
CA LYS A 24 2.10 -6.27 16.09
C LYS A 24 3.03 -5.06 15.94
N MET A 25 3.99 -4.91 16.85
CA MET A 25 4.97 -3.82 16.80
C MET A 25 5.89 -3.95 15.58
N ALA A 26 6.35 -5.15 15.25
CA ALA A 26 7.16 -5.41 14.07
C ALA A 26 6.45 -5.00 12.77
N ILE A 27 5.17 -5.39 12.61
CA ILE A 27 4.35 -4.97 11.47
C ILE A 27 4.26 -3.45 11.39
N ASN A 28 3.99 -2.78 12.51
CA ASN A 28 3.86 -1.33 12.54
C ASN A 28 5.17 -0.61 12.17
N ASN A 29 6.31 -1.13 12.64
CA ASN A 29 7.63 -0.61 12.28
C ASN A 29 7.92 -0.77 10.78
N SER A 30 7.61 -1.93 10.22
CA SER A 30 7.75 -2.16 8.78
C SER A 30 6.79 -1.28 7.95
N ILE A 31 5.58 -1.00 8.43
CA ILE A 31 4.66 -0.05 7.76
C ILE A 31 5.30 1.35 7.69
N ASN A 32 5.85 1.82 8.81
CA ASN A 32 6.53 3.11 8.86
C ASN A 32 7.75 3.14 7.93
N GLU A 33 8.53 2.05 7.87
CA GLU A 33 9.67 1.92 6.95
C GLU A 33 9.22 1.97 5.48
N ILE A 34 8.13 1.27 5.12
CA ILE A 34 7.56 1.31 3.77
C ILE A 34 7.14 2.74 3.39
N LEU A 35 6.52 3.47 4.33
CA LEU A 35 6.07 4.85 4.13
C LEU A 35 7.24 5.84 4.03
N SER A 36 8.38 5.54 4.66
CA SER A 36 9.59 6.39 4.59
C SER A 36 10.31 6.34 3.24
N ASN A 37 9.87 5.49 2.30
CA ASN A 37 10.34 5.38 0.91
C ASN A 37 11.84 5.04 0.76
N ASP A 38 12.41 4.31 1.71
CA ASP A 38 13.81 3.88 1.61
C ASP A 38 13.99 2.70 0.62
N ALA A 39 15.22 2.49 0.14
CA ALA A 39 15.54 1.39 -0.78
C ALA A 39 15.22 0.00 -0.19
N THR A 40 15.13 -0.11 1.14
CA THR A 40 14.74 -1.30 1.89
C THR A 40 13.25 -1.58 1.91
N SER A 41 12.40 -0.67 1.38
CA SER A 41 10.93 -0.80 1.38
C SER A 41 10.44 -2.16 0.82
N ALA A 42 11.13 -2.74 -0.17
CA ALA A 42 10.79 -4.07 -0.70
C ALA A 42 11.07 -5.21 0.31
N ASN A 43 12.13 -5.10 1.11
CA ASN A 43 12.44 -6.04 2.18
C ASN A 43 11.48 -5.84 3.36
N ALA A 44 11.19 -4.59 3.73
CA ALA A 44 10.21 -4.24 4.75
C ALA A 44 8.81 -4.83 4.44
N VAL A 45 8.37 -4.78 3.17
CA VAL A 45 7.13 -5.44 2.73
C VAL A 45 7.16 -6.95 2.98
N ARG A 46 8.27 -7.62 2.68
CA ARG A 46 8.40 -9.07 2.88
C ARG A 46 8.40 -9.44 4.36
N MET A 47 9.13 -8.69 5.17
CA MET A 47 9.17 -8.91 6.62
C MET A 47 7.79 -8.71 7.25
N ALA A 48 7.13 -7.60 6.91
CA ALA A 48 5.78 -7.33 7.40
C ALA A 48 4.76 -8.42 7.00
N GLN A 49 4.89 -9.00 5.80
CA GLN A 49 4.07 -10.15 5.39
C GLN A 49 4.35 -11.40 6.23
N ALA A 50 5.60 -11.67 6.59
CA ALA A 50 5.96 -12.78 7.47
C ALA A 50 5.41 -12.57 8.88
N ASP A 51 5.55 -11.38 9.44
CA ASP A 51 5.04 -11.05 10.78
C ASP A 51 3.51 -11.10 10.85
N VAL A 52 2.81 -10.76 9.76
CA VAL A 52 1.35 -10.97 9.65
C VAL A 52 0.98 -12.45 9.78
N VAL A 53 1.74 -13.35 9.15
CA VAL A 53 1.48 -14.80 9.22
C VAL A 53 1.71 -15.31 10.65
N GLU A 54 2.77 -14.86 11.31
CA GLU A 54 3.04 -15.20 12.70
C GLU A 54 1.97 -14.63 13.66
N ALA A 55 1.53 -13.38 13.47
CA ALA A 55 0.44 -12.80 14.25
C ALA A 55 -0.87 -13.60 14.10
N GLN A 56 -1.18 -14.09 12.88
CA GLN A 56 -2.30 -14.99 12.64
C GLN A 56 -2.13 -16.35 13.32
N ARG A 57 -0.90 -16.86 13.43
CA ARG A 57 -0.58 -18.08 14.19
C ARG A 57 -0.84 -17.86 15.68
N CYS A 58 -0.42 -16.74 16.26
CA CYS A 58 -0.71 -16.40 17.67
C CYS A 58 -2.22 -16.33 17.93
N MET A 59 -3.01 -15.73 17.02
CA MET A 59 -4.48 -15.71 17.11
C MET A 59 -5.10 -17.11 17.15
N LYS A 60 -4.58 -18.04 16.33
CA LYS A 60 -5.05 -19.44 16.31
C LYS A 60 -4.69 -20.16 17.61
N MET A 61 -3.45 -20.01 18.09
CA MET A 61 -3.01 -20.61 19.35
C MET A 61 -3.81 -20.09 20.55
N MET A 62 -4.02 -18.77 20.66
CA MET A 62 -4.92 -18.20 21.67
C MET A 62 -6.33 -18.78 21.62
N SER A 63 -6.88 -19.01 20.41
CA SER A 63 -8.22 -19.59 20.25
C SER A 63 -8.31 -21.05 20.70
N ILE A 64 -7.21 -21.79 20.62
CA ILE A 64 -7.11 -23.16 21.15
C ILE A 64 -7.09 -23.11 22.68
N GLU A 65 -6.34 -22.19 23.27
CA GLU A 65 -6.25 -22.01 24.73
C GLU A 65 -7.58 -21.65 25.41
N VAL A 66 -8.53 -21.09 24.66
CA VAL A 66 -9.87 -20.79 25.18
C VAL A 66 -10.70 -22.07 25.42
N ARG A 67 -10.36 -23.18 24.76
CA ARG A 67 -11.14 -24.42 24.84
C ARG A 67 -10.96 -25.07 26.21
N GLY A 68 -12.03 -25.65 26.75
CA GLY A 68 -12.00 -26.34 28.05
C GLY A 68 -11.91 -25.46 29.29
N LYS A 69 -11.73 -24.14 29.17
CA LYS A 69 -11.71 -23.22 30.33
C LYS A 69 -13.13 -22.89 30.84
N GLN A 70 -13.26 -22.35 32.06
CA GLN A 70 -14.54 -21.95 32.68
C GLN A 70 -15.28 -20.88 31.83
N PRO A 71 -16.63 -20.87 31.77
CA PRO A 71 -17.39 -19.93 30.93
C PRO A 71 -17.05 -18.44 31.11
N ALA A 72 -16.82 -17.98 32.34
CA ALA A 72 -16.45 -16.59 32.62
C ALA A 72 -15.06 -16.23 32.05
N LEU A 73 -14.05 -17.05 32.32
CA LEU A 73 -12.69 -16.90 31.79
C LEU A 73 -12.68 -17.00 30.25
N ARG A 74 -13.45 -17.93 29.70
CA ARG A 74 -13.62 -18.09 28.25
C ARG A 74 -14.15 -16.82 27.59
N LYS A 75 -15.18 -16.20 28.17
CA LYS A 75 -15.77 -14.95 27.67
C LYS A 75 -14.75 -13.81 27.71
N ALA A 76 -13.99 -13.69 28.79
CA ALA A 76 -12.94 -12.68 28.93
C ALA A 76 -11.81 -12.87 27.90
N MET A 77 -11.29 -14.09 27.76
CA MET A 77 -10.24 -14.41 26.77
C MET A 77 -10.75 -14.18 25.35
N GLN A 78 -11.96 -14.62 25.03
CA GLN A 78 -12.56 -14.42 23.70
C GLN A 78 -12.71 -12.94 23.35
N SER A 79 -13.04 -12.09 24.35
CA SER A 79 -13.10 -10.65 24.16
C SER A 79 -11.74 -10.08 23.74
N LYS A 80 -10.64 -10.48 24.40
CA LYS A 80 -9.28 -10.09 24.01
C LYS A 80 -8.92 -10.57 22.60
N ILE A 81 -9.20 -11.83 22.27
CA ILE A 81 -8.89 -12.37 20.94
C ILE A 81 -9.65 -11.59 19.86
N ASN A 82 -10.91 -11.22 20.09
CA ASN A 82 -11.67 -10.41 19.14
C ASN A 82 -11.06 -9.02 18.95
N LEU A 83 -10.65 -8.36 20.03
CA LEU A 83 -9.94 -7.08 19.96
C LEU A 83 -8.65 -7.20 19.13
N TYR A 84 -7.83 -8.23 19.37
CA TYR A 84 -6.61 -8.45 18.60
C TYR A 84 -6.87 -8.82 17.13
N ARG A 85 -7.97 -9.51 16.82
CA ARG A 85 -8.39 -9.74 15.43
C ARG A 85 -8.70 -8.42 14.73
N ASP A 86 -9.40 -7.51 15.40
CA ASP A 86 -9.77 -6.20 14.85
C ASP A 86 -8.52 -5.32 14.66
N GLU A 87 -7.60 -5.32 15.63
CA GLU A 87 -6.28 -4.66 15.50
C GLU A 87 -5.47 -5.19 14.31
N LEU A 88 -5.38 -6.52 14.18
CA LEU A 88 -4.65 -7.15 13.07
C LEU A 88 -5.29 -6.82 11.72
N GLN A 89 -6.63 -6.74 11.64
CA GLN A 89 -7.30 -6.26 10.44
C GLN A 89 -7.00 -4.79 10.13
N GLY A 90 -6.88 -3.94 11.16
CA GLY A 90 -6.40 -2.56 11.01
C GLY A 90 -5.03 -2.51 10.36
N LEU A 91 -4.06 -3.21 10.95
CA LEU A 91 -2.70 -3.27 10.44
C LEU A 91 -2.60 -3.83 9.02
N LEU A 92 -3.43 -4.80 8.66
CA LEU A 92 -3.49 -5.31 7.28
C LEU A 92 -3.93 -4.23 6.28
N ARG A 93 -4.91 -3.39 6.64
CA ARG A 93 -5.35 -2.27 5.79
C ARG A 93 -4.28 -1.21 5.68
N ASP A 94 -3.60 -0.90 6.78
CA ASP A 94 -2.54 0.11 6.81
C ASP A 94 -1.30 -0.33 6.02
N LEU A 95 -0.90 -1.59 6.15
CA LEU A 95 0.16 -2.19 5.36
C LEU A 95 -0.12 -2.12 3.86
N GLU A 96 -1.34 -2.46 3.48
CA GLU A 96 -1.73 -2.35 2.09
C GLU A 96 -1.73 -0.90 1.59
N ARG A 97 -2.26 0.03 2.38
CA ARG A 97 -2.24 1.46 2.05
C ARG A 97 -0.80 1.94 1.85
N ALA A 98 0.11 1.56 2.75
CA ALA A 98 1.53 1.87 2.64
C ALA A 98 2.16 1.30 1.37
N GLN A 99 1.82 0.06 0.99
CA GLN A 99 2.30 -0.55 -0.26
C GLN A 99 1.83 0.19 -1.51
N LEU A 100 0.57 0.63 -1.54
CA LEU A 100 0.02 1.39 -2.66
C LEU A 100 0.72 2.75 -2.78
N MET A 101 0.90 3.46 -1.67
CA MET A 101 1.61 4.74 -1.64
C MET A 101 3.07 4.61 -2.09
N ALA A 102 3.80 3.61 -1.58
CA ALA A 102 5.17 3.35 -2.00
C ALA A 102 5.27 3.00 -3.50
N ARG A 103 4.25 2.33 -4.05
CA ARG A 103 4.20 1.99 -5.48
C ARG A 103 3.87 3.20 -6.36
N GLU A 104 2.93 4.05 -5.93
CA GLU A 104 2.58 5.29 -6.62
C GLU A 104 3.76 6.24 -6.67
N MET A 105 4.46 6.44 -5.55
CA MET A 105 5.64 7.31 -5.50
C MET A 105 6.78 6.79 -6.39
N LYS A 106 6.96 5.47 -6.49
CA LYS A 106 7.90 4.85 -7.43
C LYS A 106 7.47 4.97 -8.89
N ALA A 107 6.17 5.06 -9.18
CA ALA A 107 5.67 5.31 -10.53
C ALA A 107 5.84 6.79 -10.92
N THR A 108 5.55 7.72 -10.00
CA THR A 108 5.76 9.15 -10.18
C THR A 108 7.24 9.50 -10.33
N SER A 109 8.13 8.90 -9.54
CA SER A 109 9.58 9.14 -9.68
C SER A 109 10.11 8.68 -11.05
N ARG A 110 9.57 7.59 -11.62
CA ARG A 110 9.87 7.17 -12.99
C ARG A 110 9.32 8.12 -14.06
N SER A 111 8.16 8.74 -13.83
CA SER A 111 7.61 9.72 -14.79
C SER A 111 8.41 11.03 -14.76
N ILE A 112 8.82 11.50 -13.58
CA ILE A 112 9.65 12.71 -13.43
C ILE A 112 11.02 12.53 -14.09
N ASP A 113 11.64 11.36 -13.96
CA ASP A 113 12.91 11.05 -14.65
C ASP A 113 12.75 11.11 -16.19
N SER A 114 11.61 10.61 -16.71
CA SER A 114 11.28 10.64 -18.14
C SER A 114 11.02 12.07 -18.66
N ASP A 115 10.26 12.89 -17.94
CA ASP A 115 10.01 14.29 -18.30
C ASP A 115 11.29 15.11 -18.24
N SER A 116 12.16 14.88 -17.25
CA SER A 116 13.44 15.59 -17.13
C SER A 116 14.40 15.25 -18.29
N GLN A 117 14.40 14.01 -18.79
CA GLN A 117 15.12 13.64 -20.01
C GLN A 117 14.51 14.30 -21.25
N TYR A 118 13.19 14.28 -21.41
CA TYR A 118 12.52 14.91 -22.55
C TYR A 118 12.77 16.43 -22.58
N ASN A 119 12.77 17.08 -21.42
CA ASN A 119 13.04 18.51 -21.27
C ASN A 119 14.53 18.85 -21.55
N ARG A 120 15.46 17.96 -21.19
CA ARG A 120 16.89 18.09 -21.55
C ARG A 120 17.11 17.99 -23.06
N ILE A 121 16.47 17.04 -23.73
CA ILE A 121 16.63 16.79 -25.16
C ILE A 121 15.99 17.90 -25.99
N THR A 122 14.78 18.34 -25.63
CA THR A 122 14.10 19.45 -26.31
C THR A 122 14.86 20.78 -26.18
N ASN A 123 15.47 21.08 -25.03
CA ASN A 123 16.31 22.27 -24.87
C ASN A 123 17.58 22.22 -25.75
N ASN A 124 18.22 21.05 -25.85
CA ASN A 124 19.36 20.86 -26.75
C ASN A 124 18.94 21.03 -28.22
N THR A 125 17.81 20.45 -28.62
CA THR A 125 17.25 20.60 -29.97
C THR A 125 16.86 22.06 -30.27
N ASN A 126 16.23 22.76 -29.32
CA ASN A 126 15.86 24.17 -29.48
C ASN A 126 17.08 25.09 -29.62
N ARG A 127 18.17 24.83 -28.87
CA ARG A 127 19.42 25.57 -29.02
C ARG A 127 20.04 25.32 -30.39
N PHE A 128 20.02 24.08 -30.87
CA PHE A 128 20.54 23.73 -32.19
C PHE A 128 19.72 24.38 -33.32
N LEU A 129 18.38 24.31 -33.27
CA LEU A 129 17.49 24.95 -34.24
C LEU A 129 17.70 26.47 -34.29
N LYS A 130 17.86 27.11 -33.13
CA LYS A 130 18.14 28.55 -33.05
C LYS A 130 19.50 28.89 -33.67
N SER A 131 20.54 28.12 -33.38
CA SER A 131 21.86 28.28 -34.02
C SER A 131 21.80 28.06 -35.53
N SER A 132 21.08 27.04 -36.00
CA SER A 132 20.91 26.77 -37.43
C SER A 132 20.23 27.94 -38.14
N LYS A 133 19.18 28.52 -37.55
CA LYS A 133 18.47 29.68 -38.10
C LYS A 133 19.35 30.94 -38.15
N THR A 134 20.17 31.18 -37.12
CA THR A 134 21.12 32.30 -37.11
C THR A 134 22.25 32.10 -38.14
N LEU A 135 22.72 30.88 -38.33
CA LEU A 135 23.72 30.56 -39.36
C LEU A 135 23.16 30.70 -40.77
N GLU A 136 21.90 30.32 -41.00
CA GLU A 136 21.25 30.45 -42.31
C GLU A 136 21.00 31.91 -42.67
N SER A 137 20.59 32.74 -41.70
CA SER A 137 20.50 34.20 -41.87
C SER A 137 21.87 34.85 -42.06
N SER A 138 22.91 34.40 -41.35
CA SER A 138 24.30 34.83 -41.58
C SER A 138 24.80 34.43 -42.97
N ARG A 139 24.55 33.20 -43.42
CA ARG A 139 24.92 32.72 -44.75
C ARG A 139 24.20 33.52 -45.85
N LYS A 140 22.94 33.88 -45.63
CA LYS A 140 22.17 34.74 -46.53
C LYS A 140 22.74 36.16 -46.59
N LEU A 141 23.13 36.75 -45.46
CA LEU A 141 23.80 38.05 -45.42
C LEU A 141 25.16 38.03 -46.12
N VAL A 142 25.94 36.97 -45.92
CA VAL A 142 27.24 36.81 -46.61
C VAL A 142 27.05 36.60 -48.12
N ALA A 143 25.98 35.94 -48.54
CA ALA A 143 25.62 35.81 -49.95
C ALA A 143 25.05 37.11 -50.55
N GLU A 144 24.47 38.00 -49.73
CA GLU A 144 24.05 39.35 -50.14
C GLU A 144 25.20 40.38 -50.12
N THR A 145 26.41 40.01 -49.65
CA THR A 145 27.60 40.91 -49.62
C THR A 145 28.58 40.75 -50.80
N GLU A 146 28.12 40.25 -51.95
CA GLU A 146 28.89 40.46 -53.21
C GLU A 146 28.63 41.86 -53.82
N GLU A 147 27.81 42.69 -53.17
CA GLU A 147 27.71 44.10 -53.50
C GLU A 147 27.91 44.92 -52.24
N ILE A 148 28.79 45.93 -52.32
CA ILE A 148 29.17 46.90 -51.28
C ILE A 148 30.43 46.49 -50.51
N GLY A 149 31.56 46.80 -51.16
CA GLY A 149 32.78 47.14 -50.46
C GLY A 149 32.68 48.48 -49.73
N THR A 150 33.61 48.65 -48.79
CA THR A 150 34.09 49.88 -48.14
C THR A 150 33.26 50.47 -46.99
N LEU A 151 34.03 50.95 -46.00
CA LEU A 151 33.71 51.75 -44.81
C LEU A 151 33.52 50.93 -43.53
N ASP A 152 34.62 50.72 -42.78
CA ASP A 152 35.16 51.68 -41.80
C ASP A 152 34.27 51.79 -40.57
N SER A 153 34.63 51.06 -39.51
CA SER A 153 34.79 51.65 -38.18
C SER A 153 35.17 50.57 -37.19
N CYS A 154 36.44 50.63 -36.82
CA CYS A 154 36.91 50.22 -35.51
C CYS A 154 36.16 51.03 -34.44
N SER A 155 35.62 50.37 -33.41
CA SER A 155 35.40 51.02 -32.12
C SER A 155 35.44 50.02 -30.99
N CYS A 156 36.45 50.23 -30.14
CA CYS A 156 36.56 49.70 -28.80
C CYS A 156 35.46 50.24 -27.87
N ALA A 157 35.04 49.42 -26.90
CA ALA A 157 34.66 49.65 -25.47
C ALA A 157 34.20 51.06 -25.00
N PRO A 158 33.27 51.23 -24.01
CA PRO A 158 33.48 50.79 -22.61
C PRO A 158 32.24 50.53 -21.67
N ILE A 159 32.52 49.82 -20.55
CA ILE A 159 32.17 50.06 -19.12
C ILE A 159 30.78 50.65 -18.74
N SER A 160 29.98 49.93 -17.92
CA SER A 160 29.68 50.29 -16.50
C SER A 160 28.49 49.50 -15.88
N PRO A 161 28.52 49.18 -14.56
CA PRO A 161 27.47 48.49 -13.79
C PRO A 161 26.64 49.47 -12.90
N ALA A 162 25.38 49.10 -12.59
CA ALA A 162 24.52 49.58 -11.49
C ALA A 162 23.05 49.18 -11.84
N ALA A 163 22.07 48.97 -10.96
CA ALA A 163 21.96 49.16 -9.53
C ALA A 163 20.85 48.25 -8.96
N HIS A 164 21.07 47.80 -7.73
CA HIS A 164 20.14 47.82 -6.60
C HIS A 164 18.63 47.86 -6.87
N SER A 165 17.94 46.82 -6.39
CA SER A 165 16.88 47.04 -5.40
C SER A 165 16.77 45.84 -4.47
N HIS A 166 17.34 46.03 -3.28
CA HIS A 166 16.94 45.35 -2.06
C HIS A 166 15.64 46.03 -1.59
N VAL A 167 14.53 45.30 -1.49
CA VAL A 167 13.57 45.54 -0.41
C VAL A 167 13.06 44.22 0.13
N LEU A 168 13.38 44.07 1.40
CA LEU A 168 12.93 43.15 2.42
C LEU A 168 11.39 43.01 2.44
N THR A 169 10.86 41.79 2.51
CA THR A 169 9.67 41.55 3.35
C THR A 169 9.65 40.09 3.84
N PRO A 170 9.87 39.86 5.16
CA PRO A 170 9.63 38.57 5.79
C PRO A 170 8.13 38.40 6.07
N GLY A 171 7.48 37.50 5.33
CA GLY A 171 6.09 37.10 5.53
C GLY A 171 6.01 35.75 6.21
N ILE A 172 6.39 35.71 7.49
CA ILE A 172 6.14 34.59 8.39
C ILE A 172 4.67 34.68 8.79
N SER A 173 3.78 34.12 7.98
CA SER A 173 2.34 34.12 8.30
C SER A 173 1.61 33.00 7.56
N VAL A 174 2.01 31.76 7.82
CA VAL A 174 1.16 30.55 7.63
C VAL A 174 1.40 29.51 8.74
N LEU A 175 1.85 29.95 9.93
CA LEU A 175 2.11 29.05 11.07
C LEU A 175 1.20 29.28 12.27
N ASP A 176 0.13 30.06 12.12
CA ASP A 176 -0.82 30.25 13.23
C ASP A 176 -2.27 30.25 12.77
N SER A 177 -2.71 29.09 12.28
CA SER A 177 -4.12 28.73 12.27
C SER A 177 -4.24 27.21 12.24
N LEU A 178 -4.93 26.67 13.26
CA LEU A 178 -5.29 25.25 13.48
C LEU A 178 -4.35 24.42 14.38
N SER A 179 -3.58 25.10 15.22
CA SER A 179 -3.43 24.76 16.65
C SER A 179 -4.78 24.80 17.41
N GLN A 180 -5.84 25.26 16.74
CA GLN A 180 -7.23 25.35 17.20
C GLN A 180 -8.17 24.32 16.54
N GLN A 181 -7.66 23.10 16.31
CA GLN A 181 -8.50 21.92 16.07
C GLN A 181 -7.87 20.66 16.70
N ARG A 182 -7.08 20.86 17.75
CA ARG A 182 -6.58 19.81 18.66
C ARG A 182 -7.50 19.59 19.88
N GLU A 183 -8.69 20.18 19.86
CA GLU A 183 -9.66 20.16 20.98
C GLU A 183 -11.04 19.63 20.52
N SER A 184 -11.05 18.54 19.77
CA SER A 184 -12.18 17.58 19.77
C SER A 184 -11.72 16.31 20.46
N LEU A 185 -11.36 16.51 21.71
CA LEU A 185 -10.94 15.55 22.71
C LEU A 185 -12.22 14.96 23.35
N LEU A 186 -12.33 13.64 23.35
CA LEU A 186 -13.15 12.84 24.29
C LEU A 186 -14.67 13.07 24.32
N SER A 187 -15.41 12.71 23.27
CA SER A 187 -16.87 12.53 23.44
C SER A 187 -17.54 11.43 22.60
N ALA A 188 -16.77 10.46 22.09
CA ALA A 188 -17.33 9.28 21.41
C ALA A 188 -17.01 7.99 22.20
N HIS A 189 -17.51 7.93 23.42
CA HIS A 189 -17.80 6.65 24.05
C HIS A 189 -19.29 6.60 24.32
N GLU A 190 -19.87 5.42 24.04
CA GLU A 190 -21.26 5.01 24.26
C GLU A 190 -22.23 5.27 23.10
N LYS A 191 -22.45 4.24 22.26
CA LYS A 191 -23.54 3.28 22.52
C LYS A 191 -23.49 2.09 21.56
N VAL A 192 -23.72 0.93 22.17
CA VAL A 192 -24.02 -0.37 21.60
C VAL A 192 -24.88 -0.32 20.32
N ARG A 193 -24.43 -1.01 19.27
CA ARG A 193 -25.36 -1.77 18.42
C ARG A 193 -24.80 -3.16 18.15
N GLU A 194 -25.62 -4.10 18.59
CA GLU A 194 -25.48 -5.54 18.64
C GLU A 194 -25.06 -6.20 17.31
N THR A 195 -24.22 -7.24 17.45
CA THR A 195 -24.50 -8.60 16.98
C THR A 195 -25.28 -8.72 15.65
N LYS A 196 -24.68 -8.31 14.53
CA LYS A 196 -25.02 -8.87 13.19
C LYS A 196 -24.01 -8.61 12.06
N SER A 197 -22.77 -8.21 12.33
CA SER A 197 -21.76 -8.01 11.27
C SER A 197 -20.60 -9.03 11.26
N LEU A 198 -20.61 -10.04 12.16
CA LEU A 198 -19.54 -11.05 12.28
C LEU A 198 -19.39 -12.02 11.08
N THR A 199 -19.94 -11.71 9.90
CA THR A 199 -19.84 -12.58 8.71
C THR A 199 -19.53 -11.83 7.41
N GLY A 200 -19.62 -10.50 7.37
CA GLY A 200 -19.44 -9.72 6.12
C GLY A 200 -17.99 -9.32 5.81
N ASP A 201 -17.23 -8.96 6.84
CA ASP A 201 -15.99 -8.19 6.64
C ASP A 201 -14.73 -9.07 6.51
N ALA A 202 -14.81 -10.34 6.89
CA ALA A 202 -13.73 -11.32 6.64
C ALA A 202 -13.47 -11.51 5.13
N ARG A 203 -14.49 -11.36 4.28
CA ARG A 203 -14.39 -11.71 2.85
C ARG A 203 -13.66 -10.65 2.00
N ARG A 204 -13.67 -9.38 2.39
CA ARG A 204 -13.01 -8.30 1.63
C ARG A 204 -11.50 -8.22 1.90
N ILE A 205 -11.07 -8.50 3.12
CA ILE A 205 -9.64 -8.45 3.50
C ILE A 205 -8.92 -9.73 3.06
N LEU A 206 -9.60 -10.87 3.07
CA LEU A 206 -9.06 -12.09 2.47
C LEU A 206 -8.74 -11.89 0.99
N GLN A 207 -9.50 -11.13 0.20
CA GLN A 207 -9.35 -11.07 -1.27
C GLN A 207 -7.98 -10.65 -1.82
N ARG A 208 -7.12 -9.99 -1.04
CA ARG A 208 -5.80 -9.56 -1.53
C ARG A 208 -4.67 -10.54 -1.19
N MET A 209 -4.80 -11.30 -0.11
CA MET A 209 -3.99 -12.50 0.18
C MET A 209 -4.53 -13.77 -0.51
N THR A 210 -5.82 -13.78 -0.85
CA THR A 210 -6.56 -14.97 -1.30
C THR A 210 -6.38 -15.25 -2.78
N ARG A 211 -5.99 -14.31 -3.65
CA ARG A 211 -5.87 -14.61 -5.10
C ARG A 211 -4.88 -15.74 -5.41
N ARG A 212 -3.76 -15.84 -4.69
CA ARG A 212 -2.77 -16.91 -4.94
C ARG A 212 -3.19 -18.26 -4.34
N VAL A 213 -3.87 -18.25 -3.20
CA VAL A 213 -4.28 -19.47 -2.47
C VAL A 213 -5.62 -20.02 -2.99
N LEU A 214 -6.56 -19.16 -3.35
CA LEU A 214 -7.90 -19.53 -3.82
C LEU A 214 -7.92 -20.03 -5.26
N THR A 215 -6.99 -19.62 -6.11
CA THR A 215 -6.88 -20.22 -7.45
C THR A 215 -6.55 -21.71 -7.33
N ASN A 216 -5.61 -22.08 -6.45
CA ASN A 216 -5.28 -23.49 -6.17
C ASN A 216 -6.45 -24.24 -5.51
N THR A 217 -7.17 -23.60 -4.59
CA THR A 217 -8.36 -24.20 -3.96
C THR A 217 -9.50 -24.42 -4.95
N ILE A 218 -9.78 -23.45 -5.84
CA ILE A 218 -10.83 -23.59 -6.87
C ILE A 218 -10.43 -24.66 -7.89
N VAL A 219 -9.19 -24.65 -8.37
CA VAL A 219 -8.71 -25.69 -9.30
C VAL A 219 -8.88 -27.07 -8.68
N LEU A 220 -8.50 -27.26 -7.41
CA LEU A 220 -8.69 -28.52 -6.70
C LEU A 220 -10.17 -28.94 -6.61
N TYR A 221 -11.06 -28.02 -6.22
CA TYR A 221 -12.50 -28.33 -6.17
C TYR A 221 -13.10 -28.65 -7.55
N THR A 222 -12.67 -27.95 -8.61
CA THR A 222 -13.14 -28.24 -9.97
C THR A 222 -12.70 -29.61 -10.46
N VAL A 223 -11.47 -30.05 -10.14
CA VAL A 223 -10.97 -31.38 -10.49
C VAL A 223 -11.77 -32.46 -9.76
N ILE A 224 -12.02 -32.30 -8.45
CA ILE A 224 -12.83 -33.24 -7.67
C ILE A 224 -14.26 -33.34 -8.23
N ALA A 225 -14.88 -32.21 -8.59
CA ALA A 225 -16.21 -32.20 -9.18
C ALA A 225 -16.26 -32.96 -10.51
N ILE A 226 -15.31 -32.73 -11.41
CA ILE A 226 -15.23 -33.43 -12.70
C ILE A 226 -15.05 -34.94 -12.49
N LEU A 227 -14.18 -35.36 -11.58
CA LEU A 227 -13.98 -36.77 -11.25
C LEU A 227 -15.25 -37.40 -10.68
N SER A 228 -15.95 -36.71 -9.78
CA SER A 228 -17.21 -37.21 -9.21
C SER A 228 -18.31 -37.38 -10.27
N ILE A 229 -18.45 -36.41 -11.19
CA ILE A 229 -19.42 -36.48 -12.29
C ILE A 229 -19.09 -37.64 -13.23
N SER A 230 -17.81 -37.85 -13.55
CA SER A 230 -17.36 -38.97 -14.39
C SER A 230 -17.72 -40.31 -13.76
N ILE A 231 -17.47 -40.49 -12.46
CA ILE A 231 -17.83 -41.71 -11.73
C ILE A 231 -19.36 -41.90 -11.72
N CYS A 232 -20.12 -40.84 -11.42
CA CYS A 232 -21.59 -40.89 -11.43
C CYS A 232 -22.15 -41.24 -12.81
N TYR A 233 -21.54 -40.75 -13.90
CA TYR A 233 -21.97 -41.06 -15.26
C TYR A 233 -21.77 -42.54 -15.59
N VAL A 234 -20.63 -43.12 -15.21
CA VAL A 234 -20.37 -44.55 -15.38
C VAL A 234 -21.37 -45.37 -14.59
N LEU A 235 -21.59 -45.04 -13.31
CA LEU A 235 -22.57 -45.75 -12.48
C LEU A 235 -24.00 -45.61 -13.01
N TYR A 236 -24.39 -44.43 -13.50
CA TYR A 236 -25.71 -44.24 -14.12
C TYR A 236 -25.85 -45.12 -15.36
N HIS A 237 -24.85 -45.11 -16.24
CA HIS A 237 -24.87 -45.91 -17.46
C HIS A 237 -24.90 -47.41 -17.15
N ASP A 238 -24.02 -47.88 -16.26
CA ASP A 238 -23.89 -49.29 -15.90
C ASP A 238 -25.01 -49.80 -15.00
N PHE A 239 -25.70 -48.95 -14.24
CA PHE A 239 -26.79 -49.37 -13.36
C PHE A 239 -28.17 -49.25 -14.04
N ILE A 240 -28.40 -48.18 -14.81
CA ILE A 240 -29.74 -47.90 -15.38
C ILE A 240 -29.94 -48.51 -16.77
N LYS A 241 -28.90 -48.60 -17.62
CA LYS A 241 -29.07 -49.25 -18.93
C LYS A 241 -29.35 -50.76 -18.85
N PRO A 242 -28.74 -51.57 -17.97
CA PRO A 242 -29.11 -52.98 -17.89
C PRO A 242 -30.49 -53.20 -17.26
N ALA A 243 -30.95 -52.31 -16.36
CA ALA A 243 -32.28 -52.40 -15.79
C ALA A 243 -33.39 -52.12 -16.83
N ALA A 244 -33.14 -51.22 -17.78
CA ALA A 244 -34.08 -50.94 -18.86
C ALA A 244 -34.13 -52.06 -19.93
N ALA A 245 -33.02 -52.76 -20.17
CA ALA A 245 -32.94 -53.85 -21.14
C ALA A 245 -33.57 -55.17 -20.67
N LEU A 246 -33.78 -55.35 -19.36
CA LEU A 246 -34.46 -56.53 -18.77
C LEU A 246 -35.97 -56.33 -18.58
N ALA A 247 -36.48 -55.11 -18.83
CA ALA A 247 -37.90 -54.76 -18.69
C ALA A 247 -38.65 -54.67 -20.03
N SER A 248 -37.97 -54.89 -21.17
CA SER A 248 -38.53 -55.05 -22.52
C SER A 248 -38.37 -56.49 -22.98
#